data_AF-A0A7C5N2G0-F1
#
_entry.id   AF-A0A7C5N2G0-F1
#
_cell.length_a   1.000
_cell.length_b   1.000
_cell.length_c   1.000
_cell.angle_alpha   90.00
_cell.angle_beta   90.00
_cell.angle_gamma   90.00
#
_symmetry.space_group_name_H-M   'P 1'
#
loop_
_entity.id
_entity.type
_entity.pdbx_description
1 polymer ?
#
loop_
_entity_poly.entity_id
_entity_poly.type
_entity_poly.pdbx_seq_one_letter_code
_entity_poly.pdbx_strand_id
1 'polypeptide(L)'
;MFKKVGWPLLSLLLSACVTINIYFPAAAAEEAARVIVRDVLKSGDQAPQPAPEEKQGAPDQSLVQPPAATLLLAGRLLEWLVPAAEAAGQADININTPAISRLRSSMQQRQKQLAPWYRAGAIGFNESGLVEVRSL
;
A
#
# COMPACT_ATOMS: atom_id res chain seq x y z
N MET A 1 35.47 32.02 19.74
CA MET A 1 34.11 31.73 20.29
C MET A 1 33.25 30.89 19.35
N PHE A 2 33.39 31.02 18.02
CA PHE A 2 32.67 30.21 17.02
C PHE A 2 32.76 28.68 17.21
N LYS A 3 33.92 28.13 17.59
CA LYS A 3 34.07 26.68 17.87
C LYS A 3 33.25 26.18 19.08
N LYS A 4 33.01 27.03 20.09
CA LYS A 4 32.28 26.66 21.32
C LYS A 4 30.75 26.68 21.12
N VAL A 5 30.27 27.47 20.16
CA VAL A 5 28.84 27.56 19.78
C VAL A 5 28.52 26.61 18.61
N GLY A 6 29.50 26.33 17.75
CA GLY A 6 29.30 25.42 16.61
C GLY A 6 29.04 23.97 17.01
N TRP A 7 29.69 23.47 18.06
CA TRP A 7 29.48 22.11 18.56
C TRP A 7 28.05 21.86 19.09
N PRO A 8 27.50 22.69 19.99
CA PRO A 8 26.11 22.50 20.43
C PRO A 8 25.08 22.73 19.32
N LEU A 9 25.33 23.65 18.38
CA LEU A 9 24.43 23.90 17.25
C LEU A 9 24.37 22.73 16.26
N LEU A 10 25.52 22.09 15.99
CA LEU A 10 25.59 20.90 15.14
C LEU A 10 24.89 19.70 15.77
N SER A 11 25.05 19.48 17.08
CA SER A 11 24.31 18.45 17.81
C SER A 11 22.79 18.68 17.77
N LEU A 12 22.36 19.94 17.84
CA LEU A 12 20.93 20.28 17.73
C LEU A 12 20.37 19.93 16.34
N LEU A 13 21.11 20.25 15.27
CA LEU A 13 20.73 19.92 13.89
C LEU A 13 20.65 18.41 13.65
N LEU A 14 21.60 17.62 14.17
CA LEU A 14 21.57 16.16 14.04
C LEU A 14 20.41 15.53 14.81
N SER A 15 20.02 16.10 15.95
CA SER A 15 18.87 15.62 16.73
C SER A 15 17.50 15.97 16.13
N ALA A 16 17.46 16.95 15.22
CA ALA A 16 16.22 17.43 14.60
C ALA A 16 15.85 16.68 13.29
N CYS A 17 16.72 15.82 12.78
CA CYS A 17 16.44 15.04 11.58
C CYS A 17 15.51 13.85 11.90
N VAL A 18 14.21 14.01 11.70
CA VAL A 18 13.23 12.92 11.72
C VAL A 18 12.96 12.46 10.29
N THR A 19 13.39 11.24 9.95
CA THR A 19 13.02 10.57 8.70
C THR A 19 11.69 9.86 8.87
N ILE A 20 10.60 10.48 8.42
CA ILE A 20 9.29 9.82 8.39
C ILE A 20 9.26 8.90 7.17
N ASN A 21 9.43 7.60 7.38
CA ASN A 21 9.24 6.61 6.33
C ASN A 21 7.73 6.32 6.20
N ILE A 22 7.03 7.07 5.34
CA ILE A 22 5.62 6.79 5.04
C ILE A 22 5.57 5.53 4.18
N TYR A 23 5.19 4.41 4.80
CA TYR A 23 4.94 3.17 4.08
C TYR A 23 3.53 3.21 3.49
N PHE A 24 3.44 3.34 2.16
CA PHE A 24 2.19 3.17 1.45
C PHE A 24 2.06 1.69 1.04
N PRO A 25 1.06 0.94 1.52
CA PRO A 25 0.85 -0.45 1.15
C PRO A 25 0.26 -0.55 -0.28
N ALA A 26 1.05 -0.19 -1.29
CA ALA A 26 0.62 -0.08 -2.69
C ALA A 26 -0.05 -1.37 -3.19
N ALA A 27 0.55 -2.53 -2.92
CA ALA A 27 0.01 -3.81 -3.35
C ALA A 27 -1.37 -4.13 -2.75
N ALA A 28 -1.58 -3.82 -1.46
CA ALA A 28 -2.88 -4.03 -0.81
C ALA A 28 -3.93 -3.06 -1.35
N ALA A 29 -3.54 -1.81 -1.65
CA ALA A 29 -4.45 -0.80 -2.19
C ALA A 29 -4.88 -1.16 -3.63
N GLU A 30 -3.95 -1.66 -4.44
CA GLU A 30 -4.24 -2.16 -5.78
C GLU A 30 -5.15 -3.40 -5.78
N GLU A 31 -4.93 -4.35 -4.86
CA GLU A 31 -5.82 -5.50 -4.72
C GLU A 31 -7.23 -5.07 -4.28
N ALA A 32 -7.33 -4.18 -3.29
CA ALA A 32 -8.61 -3.63 -2.85
C ALA A 32 -9.36 -2.93 -4.01
N ALA A 33 -8.68 -2.11 -4.80
CA ALA A 33 -9.26 -1.45 -5.97
C ALA A 33 -9.69 -2.47 -7.03
N ARG A 34 -8.87 -3.49 -7.29
CA ARG A 34 -9.17 -4.58 -8.24
C ARG A 34 -10.41 -5.35 -7.84
N VAL A 35 -10.58 -5.68 -6.56
CA VAL A 35 -11.79 -6.32 -6.03
C VAL A 35 -13.01 -5.44 -6.25
N ILE A 36 -12.94 -4.14 -5.90
CA ILE A 36 -14.06 -3.21 -6.08
C ILE A 36 -14.46 -3.08 -7.55
N VAL A 37 -13.50 -2.89 -8.46
CA VAL A 37 -13.76 -2.76 -9.90
C VAL A 37 -14.35 -4.05 -10.46
N ARG A 38 -13.78 -5.20 -10.09
CA ARG A 38 -14.28 -6.51 -10.49
C ARG A 38 -15.72 -6.70 -10.03
N ASP A 39 -16.03 -6.38 -8.78
CA ASP A 39 -17.39 -6.47 -8.24
C ASP A 39 -18.36 -5.57 -9.01
N VAL A 40 -18.00 -4.30 -9.24
CA VAL A 40 -18.84 -3.34 -9.96
C VAL A 40 -19.12 -3.80 -11.40
N LEU A 41 -18.08 -4.23 -12.13
CA LEU A 41 -18.19 -4.63 -13.53
C LEU A 41 -18.94 -5.97 -13.69
N LYS A 42 -18.74 -6.91 -12.75
CA LYS A 42 -19.46 -8.19 -12.71
C LYS A 42 -20.91 -8.06 -12.24
N SER A 43 -21.25 -7.07 -11.40
CA SER A 43 -22.60 -6.86 -10.86
C SER A 43 -23.71 -6.57 -11.90
N GLY A 44 -23.40 -6.63 -13.20
CA GLY A 44 -24.40 -6.78 -14.27
C GLY A 44 -25.03 -8.19 -14.33
N ASP A 45 -24.37 -9.20 -13.76
CA ASP A 45 -24.81 -10.59 -13.62
C ASP A 45 -24.50 -11.05 -12.17
N GLN A 46 -25.51 -11.31 -11.35
CA GLN A 46 -25.38 -11.50 -9.89
C GLN A 46 -24.63 -12.79 -9.47
N ALA A 47 -23.71 -12.70 -8.49
CA ALA A 47 -23.86 -13.27 -7.12
C ALA A 47 -22.59 -13.04 -6.24
N PRO A 48 -22.73 -12.86 -4.91
CA PRO A 48 -21.65 -12.49 -3.98
C PRO A 48 -21.02 -13.69 -3.23
N GLN A 49 -19.69 -13.70 -2.99
CA GLN A 49 -18.95 -14.47 -1.94
C GLN A 49 -17.41 -14.35 -2.09
N PRO A 50 -16.59 -14.72 -1.08
CA PRO A 50 -16.25 -13.97 0.14
C PRO A 50 -14.75 -13.56 0.16
N ALA A 51 -14.34 -12.86 1.23
CA ALA A 51 -13.01 -12.30 1.46
C ALA A 51 -11.85 -13.31 1.27
N PRO A 52 -10.69 -12.89 0.72
CA PRO A 52 -9.48 -13.69 0.79
C PRO A 52 -8.87 -13.65 2.20
N GLU A 53 -8.72 -14.83 2.78
CA GLU A 53 -7.91 -15.15 3.96
C GLU A 53 -6.45 -14.68 3.79
N GLU A 54 -5.89 -14.21 4.91
CA GLU A 54 -4.49 -13.88 5.10
C GLU A 54 -3.57 -15.05 4.73
N LYS A 55 -2.66 -14.84 3.79
CA LYS A 55 -1.43 -15.64 3.70
C LYS A 55 -0.30 -14.88 4.37
N GLN A 56 -0.07 -15.24 5.62
CA GLN A 56 1.15 -14.96 6.36
C GLN A 56 2.35 -15.53 5.59
N GLY A 57 3.07 -14.65 4.90
CA GLY A 57 4.40 -14.95 4.38
C GLY A 57 5.39 -14.84 5.53
N ALA A 58 5.85 -15.98 6.05
CA ALA A 58 6.97 -16.06 6.95
C ALA A 58 8.21 -15.40 6.31
N PRO A 59 9.04 -14.65 7.05
CA PRO A 59 10.34 -14.25 6.54
C PRO A 59 11.25 -15.48 6.57
N ASP A 60 11.57 -16.02 5.40
CA ASP A 60 12.60 -17.03 5.21
C ASP A 60 13.97 -16.38 5.48
N GLN A 61 14.37 -16.36 6.75
CA GLN A 61 15.70 -15.94 7.18
C GLN A 61 16.68 -17.09 6.96
N SER A 62 16.98 -17.39 5.70
CA SER A 62 18.06 -18.31 5.36
C SER A 62 19.15 -17.57 4.60
N LEU A 63 20.03 -16.89 5.34
CA LEU A 63 21.41 -16.56 4.94
C LEU A 63 22.21 -16.20 6.21
N VAL A 64 22.31 -17.16 7.15
CA VAL A 64 23.21 -17.03 8.31
C VAL A 64 24.61 -17.52 7.89
N GLN A 65 25.40 -16.60 7.32
CA GLN A 65 26.85 -16.70 7.34
C GLN A 65 27.30 -16.32 8.77
N PRO A 66 28.14 -17.09 9.48
CA PRO A 66 28.49 -16.75 10.86
C PRO A 66 29.24 -15.41 10.89
N PRO A 67 28.69 -14.35 11.51
CA PRO A 67 29.41 -13.10 11.63
C PRO A 67 30.51 -13.25 12.69
N ALA A 68 31.70 -12.71 12.40
CA ALA A 68 32.78 -12.61 13.37
C ALA A 68 32.25 -12.00 14.69
N ALA A 69 32.69 -12.52 15.84
CA ALA A 69 32.20 -12.14 17.18
C ALA A 69 32.18 -10.61 17.44
N THR A 70 33.05 -9.87 16.74
CA THR A 70 33.10 -8.40 16.75
C THR A 70 31.84 -7.74 16.17
N LEU A 71 31.27 -8.28 15.09
CA LEU A 71 30.04 -7.77 14.50
C LEU A 71 28.81 -8.01 15.38
N LEU A 72 28.78 -9.11 16.13
CA LEU A 72 27.70 -9.38 17.09
C LEU A 72 27.73 -8.39 18.27
N LEU A 73 28.92 -8.09 18.79
CA LEU A 73 29.06 -7.13 19.88
C LEU A 73 28.73 -5.70 19.42
N ALA A 74 29.20 -5.32 18.23
CA ALA A 74 28.85 -4.05 17.62
C ALA A 74 27.33 -3.95 17.35
N GLY A 75 26.71 -5.02 16.84
CA GLY A 75 25.26 -5.09 16.62
C GLY A 75 24.45 -4.90 17.90
N ARG A 76 24.86 -5.53 19.01
CA ARG A 76 24.18 -5.38 20.32
C ARG A 76 24.30 -3.96 20.90
N LEU A 77 25.43 -3.29 20.70
CA LEU A 77 25.61 -1.90 21.12
C LEU A 77 24.81 -0.95 20.24
N LEU A 78 24.75 -1.21 18.92
CA LEU A 78 23.94 -0.43 18.00
C LEU A 78 22.44 -0.57 18.28
N GLU A 79 21.98 -1.78 18.59
CA GLU A 79 20.58 -2.09 18.96
C GLU A 79 20.17 -1.41 20.28
N TRP A 80 21.12 -1.24 21.21
CA TRP A 80 20.88 -0.49 22.44
C TRP A 80 20.83 1.03 22.21
N LEU A 81 21.59 1.53 21.24
CA LEU A 81 21.70 2.96 20.93
C LEU A 81 20.64 3.43 19.93
N VAL A 82 20.20 2.53 19.05
CA VAL A 82 19.18 2.72 18.02
C VAL A 82 18.17 1.60 18.23
N PRO A 83 17.00 1.86 18.83
CA PRO A 83 15.98 0.83 18.96
C PRO A 83 15.63 0.30 17.56
N ALA A 84 15.54 -1.02 17.38
CA ALA A 84 15.00 -1.61 16.16
C ALA A 84 13.71 -0.87 15.81
N ALA A 85 13.71 -0.26 14.63
CA ALA A 85 12.49 0.14 13.99
C ALA A 85 11.77 -1.18 13.63
N GLU A 86 10.93 -1.66 14.54
CA GLU A 86 9.95 -2.72 14.29
C GLU A 86 9.25 -2.36 12.98
N ALA A 87 9.65 -3.04 11.92
CA ALA A 87 9.21 -2.79 10.57
C ALA A 87 7.69 -2.97 10.54
N ALA A 88 7.01 -1.88 10.19
CA ALA A 88 5.61 -1.75 9.83
C ALA A 88 4.89 -3.10 9.65
N GLY A 89 4.02 -3.44 10.61
CA GLY A 89 3.01 -4.46 10.41
C GLY A 89 2.24 -4.20 9.11
N GLN A 90 1.84 -5.27 8.43
CA GLN A 90 1.03 -5.21 7.21
C GLN A 90 -0.16 -4.28 7.46
N ALA A 91 -0.20 -3.16 6.75
CA ALA A 91 -1.31 -2.23 6.85
C ALA A 91 -2.57 -2.92 6.30
N ASP A 92 -3.52 -3.23 7.18
CA ASP A 92 -4.80 -3.82 6.85
C ASP A 92 -5.70 -2.80 6.14
N ILE A 93 -6.04 -3.04 4.87
CA ILE A 93 -6.95 -2.18 4.09
C ILE A 93 -8.36 -2.76 4.15
N ASN A 94 -9.22 -2.12 4.94
CA ASN A 94 -10.62 -2.51 5.06
C ASN A 94 -11.48 -1.92 3.94
N ILE A 95 -11.98 -2.77 3.04
CA ILE A 95 -12.89 -2.41 1.94
C ILE A 95 -14.38 -2.36 2.33
N ASN A 96 -14.74 -2.78 3.54
CA ASN A 96 -16.10 -2.87 4.04
C ASN A 96 -16.50 -1.66 4.88
N THR A 97 -16.19 -0.46 4.39
CA THR A 97 -16.55 0.80 5.04
C THR A 97 -17.81 1.43 4.41
N PRO A 98 -18.57 2.24 5.16
CA PRO A 98 -19.75 2.93 4.62
C PRO A 98 -19.40 3.95 3.52
N ALA A 99 -18.15 4.43 3.44
CA ALA A 99 -17.70 5.27 2.34
C ALA A 99 -17.53 4.45 1.04
N ILE A 100 -16.88 3.29 1.12
CA ILE A 100 -16.65 2.41 -0.04
C ILE A 100 -17.97 1.82 -0.55
N SER A 101 -18.93 1.50 0.32
CA SER A 101 -20.24 0.99 -0.13
C SER A 101 -21.04 2.01 -0.94
N ARG A 102 -21.02 3.29 -0.54
CA ARG A 102 -21.63 4.40 -1.31
C ARG A 102 -20.92 4.61 -2.65
N LEU A 103 -19.60 4.46 -2.68
CA LEU A 103 -18.84 4.51 -3.93
C LEU A 103 -19.24 3.34 -4.86
N ARG A 104 -19.31 2.12 -4.32
CA ARG A 104 -19.71 0.93 -5.07
C ARG A 104 -21.10 1.09 -5.69
N SER A 105 -22.09 1.57 -4.94
CA SER A 105 -23.45 1.79 -5.46
C SER A 105 -23.48 2.85 -6.57
N SER A 106 -22.74 3.96 -6.37
CA SER A 106 -22.58 5.01 -7.38
C SER A 106 -21.96 4.48 -8.67
N MET A 107 -20.91 3.64 -8.57
CA MET A 107 -20.26 3.01 -9.71
C MET A 107 -21.18 2.00 -10.41
N GLN A 108 -21.90 1.16 -9.65
CA GLN A 108 -22.85 0.19 -10.20
C GLN A 108 -23.98 0.87 -10.97
N GLN A 109 -24.50 2.01 -10.47
CA GLN A 109 -25.54 2.77 -11.17
C GLN A 109 -25.05 3.27 -12.54
N ARG A 110 -23.82 3.80 -12.61
CA ARG A 110 -23.21 4.19 -13.89
C ARG A 110 -22.97 2.97 -14.80
N GLN A 111 -22.49 1.86 -14.25
CA GLN A 111 -22.22 0.64 -15.02
C GLN A 111 -23.46 0.11 -15.73
N LYS A 112 -24.64 0.17 -15.10
CA LYS A 112 -25.90 -0.25 -15.73
C LYS A 112 -26.22 0.55 -17.00
N GLN A 113 -25.91 1.85 -17.01
CA GLN A 113 -26.13 2.72 -18.16
C GLN A 113 -25.08 2.51 -19.25
N LEU A 114 -23.85 2.18 -18.87
CA LEU A 114 -22.72 2.01 -19.80
C LEU A 114 -22.62 0.58 -20.39
N ALA A 115 -23.17 -0.43 -19.72
CA ALA A 115 -23.09 -1.83 -20.12
C ALA A 115 -23.52 -2.12 -21.57
N PRO A 116 -24.63 -1.56 -22.11
CA PRO A 116 -25.01 -1.78 -23.51
C PRO A 116 -23.97 -1.25 -24.49
N TRP A 117 -23.37 -0.10 -24.19
CA TRP A 117 -22.37 0.55 -25.04
C TRP A 117 -21.02 -0.18 -25.02
N TYR A 118 -20.63 -0.74 -23.86
CA TYR A 118 -19.48 -1.64 -23.77
C TYR A 118 -19.68 -2.90 -24.61
N ARG A 119 -20.87 -3.53 -24.54
CA ARG A 119 -21.19 -4.72 -25.35
C ARG A 119 -21.23 -4.42 -26.85
N ALA A 120 -21.70 -3.23 -27.22
CA ALA A 120 -21.69 -2.76 -28.61
C ALA A 120 -20.30 -2.35 -29.11
N GLY A 121 -19.28 -2.30 -28.25
CA GLY A 121 -17.93 -1.86 -28.59
C GLY A 121 -17.80 -0.36 -28.86
N ALA A 122 -18.85 0.43 -28.63
CA ALA A 122 -18.86 1.88 -28.90
C ALA A 122 -18.05 2.69 -27.86
N ILE A 123 -17.82 2.13 -26.68
CA ILE A 123 -17.00 2.74 -25.62
C ILE A 123 -16.06 1.71 -25.00
N GLY A 124 -14.93 2.17 -24.46
CA GLY A 124 -13.92 1.33 -23.79
C GLY A 124 -13.11 2.10 -22.75
N PHE A 125 -12.19 1.40 -22.08
CA PHE A 125 -11.21 2.04 -21.20
C PHE A 125 -9.90 2.31 -21.96
N ASN A 126 -9.27 3.44 -21.69
CA ASN A 126 -7.92 3.75 -22.16
C ASN A 126 -6.83 3.41 -21.12
N GLU A 127 -5.58 3.66 -21.47
CA GLU A 127 -4.41 3.43 -20.61
C GLU A 127 -4.40 4.27 -19.33
N SER A 128 -5.14 5.38 -19.31
CA SER A 128 -5.34 6.21 -18.11
C SER A 128 -6.50 5.73 -17.23
N GLY A 129 -7.20 4.65 -17.62
CA GLY A 129 -8.38 4.14 -16.91
C GLY A 129 -9.64 4.98 -17.08
N LEU A 130 -9.67 5.90 -18.05
CA LEU A 130 -10.84 6.72 -18.39
C LEU A 130 -11.72 6.02 -19.43
N VAL A 131 -13.02 6.36 -19.43
CA VAL A 131 -13.96 5.89 -20.44
C VAL A 131 -13.84 6.77 -21.68
N GLU A 132 -13.57 6.15 -22.83
CA GLU A 132 -13.47 6.81 -24.13
C GLU A 132 -14.45 6.21 -25.13
N VAL A 133 -14.84 7.01 -26.13
CA VAL A 133 -15.59 6.53 -27.29
C VAL A 133 -14.62 5.84 -28.22
N ARG A 134 -14.96 4.62 -28.66
CA ARG A 134 -14.19 3.90 -29.67
C ARG A 134 -14.79 4.16 -31.03
N SER A 135 -13.94 4.54 -31.99
CA SER A 135 -14.33 4.42 -33.39
C SER A 135 -14.41 2.94 -33.71
N LEU A 136 -15.57 2.51 -34.20
CA LEU A 136 -15.69 1.24 -34.92
C LEU A 136 -14.96 1.34 -36.27
#